data_AF-A0A539D2F9-F1
#
_entry.id   AF-A0A539D2F9-F1
#
_cell.length_a   1.000
_cell.length_b   1.000
_cell.length_c   1.000
_cell.angle_alpha   90.00
_cell.angle_beta   90.00
_cell.angle_gamma   90.00
#
_symmetry.space_group_name_H-M   'P 1'
#
loop_
_entity.id
_entity.type
_entity.pdbx_description
1 polymer ?
#
loop_
_entity_poly.entity_id
_entity_poly.type
_entity_poly.pdbx_seq_one_letter_code
_entity_poly.pdbx_strand_id
1 'polypeptide(L)'
;MNEPRPRRLWPELTYNPLTISGVALALFSGASIIILYALSMKSHTNNPYMGIFTLVLFPALMILGLVLIPIGMLREKKRRGRGQIRHFLIDLKNPAHLRALVLFGVGTAVFLLVSTVGLYETYNYTESITFCGETCHVMNPEQTAFKASAHARVACVHCHVGPGGDSYVKSKLAG
;
A
#
# COMPACT_ATOMS: atom_id res chain seq x y z
N MET A 1 -31.85 19.98 32.27
CA MET A 1 -30.90 20.92 31.63
C MET A 1 -30.20 20.12 30.54
N ASN A 2 -30.56 20.35 29.28
CA ASN A 2 -30.03 19.57 28.15
C ASN A 2 -28.65 20.12 27.80
N GLU A 3 -27.60 19.36 28.11
CA GLU A 3 -26.25 19.67 27.60
C GLU A 3 -26.28 19.69 26.07
N PRO A 4 -25.66 20.71 25.42
CA PRO A 4 -25.61 20.77 23.97
C PRO A 4 -24.78 19.59 23.45
N ARG A 5 -25.44 18.58 22.88
CA ARG A 5 -24.76 17.46 22.24
C ARG A 5 -23.81 18.02 21.17
N PRO A 6 -22.50 17.69 21.21
CA PRO A 6 -21.57 18.16 20.21
C PRO A 6 -22.06 17.76 18.81
N ARG A 7 -22.10 18.72 17.88
CA ARG A 7 -22.49 18.46 16.49
C ARG A 7 -21.46 17.51 15.87
N ARG A 8 -21.76 16.21 15.84
CA ARG A 8 -20.92 15.21 15.18
C ARG A 8 -21.13 15.33 13.66
N LEU A 9 -20.05 15.53 12.89
CA LEU A 9 -20.13 15.57 11.43
C LEU A 9 -20.52 14.22 10.81
N TRP A 10 -20.31 13.12 11.53
CA TRP A 10 -20.51 11.75 11.06
C TRP A 10 -21.41 10.96 12.03
N PRO A 11 -22.15 9.95 11.56
CA PRO A 11 -23.01 9.12 12.42
C PRO A 11 -22.20 8.49 13.56
N GLU A 12 -22.79 8.36 14.77
CA GLU A 12 -22.05 7.86 15.94
C GLU A 12 -21.43 6.46 15.76
N LEU A 13 -21.91 5.68 14.79
CA LEU A 13 -21.41 4.35 14.44
C LEU A 13 -20.06 4.36 13.71
N THR A 14 -19.61 5.50 13.17
CA THR A 14 -18.33 5.57 12.42
C THR A 14 -17.12 5.79 13.34
N TYR A 15 -17.34 6.16 14.60
CA TYR A 15 -16.30 6.39 15.61
C TYR A 15 -15.85 5.06 16.26
N ASN A 16 -15.34 4.13 15.44
CA ASN A 16 -14.73 2.89 15.89
C ASN A 16 -13.31 2.82 15.28
N PRO A 17 -12.25 2.49 16.04
CA PRO A 17 -10.89 2.34 15.51
C PRO A 17 -10.81 1.44 14.27
N LEU A 18 -11.67 0.43 14.19
CA LEU A 18 -11.72 -0.49 13.04
C LEU A 18 -12.29 0.16 11.76
N THR A 19 -13.27 1.06 11.91
CA THR A 19 -13.83 1.83 10.80
C THR A 19 -12.85 2.92 10.36
N ILE A 20 -12.19 3.58 11.31
CA ILE A 20 -11.19 4.62 11.03
C ILE A 20 -9.98 4.05 10.30
N SER A 21 -9.48 2.88 10.73
CA SER A 21 -8.38 2.20 10.02
C SER A 21 -8.80 1.75 8.61
N GLY A 22 -10.04 1.28 8.44
CA GLY A 22 -10.59 0.93 7.12
C GLY A 22 -10.66 2.12 6.17
N VAL A 23 -11.14 3.28 6.64
CA VAL A 23 -11.16 4.54 5.86
C VAL A 23 -9.75 4.99 5.51
N ALA A 24 -8.82 4.98 6.48
CA ALA A 24 -7.43 5.37 6.24
C ALA A 24 -6.76 4.47 5.19
N LEU A 25 -6.97 3.15 5.27
CA LEU A 25 -6.44 2.19 4.31
C LEU A 25 -7.03 2.39 2.90
N ALA A 26 -8.33 2.64 2.79
CA ALA A 26 -9.00 2.88 1.51
C ALA A 26 -8.53 4.20 0.85
N LEU A 27 -8.37 5.27 1.64
CA LEU A 27 -7.84 6.54 1.14
C LEU A 27 -6.38 6.42 0.70
N PHE A 28 -5.56 5.73 1.50
CA PHE A 28 -4.15 5.49 1.16
C PHE A 28 -4.01 4.70 -0.15
N SER A 29 -4.69 3.56 -0.25
CA SER A 29 -4.66 2.72 -1.46
C SER A 29 -5.16 3.47 -2.70
N GLY A 30 -6.25 4.24 -2.59
CA GLY A 30 -6.75 5.08 -3.68
C GLY A 30 -5.75 6.15 -4.11
N ALA A 31 -5.12 6.86 -3.15
CA ALA A 31 -4.09 7.85 -3.45
C ALA A 31 -2.86 7.23 -4.13
N SER A 32 -2.41 6.07 -3.67
CA SER A 32 -1.30 5.33 -4.28
C SER A 32 -1.61 4.91 -5.72
N ILE A 33 -2.83 4.45 -6.02
CA ILE A 33 -3.25 4.12 -7.40
C ILE A 33 -3.16 5.36 -8.30
N ILE A 34 -3.69 6.49 -7.86
CA ILE A 34 -3.68 7.74 -8.64
C ILE A 34 -2.24 8.17 -8.94
N ILE A 35 -1.37 8.14 -7.94
CA ILE A 35 0.04 8.55 -8.09
C ILE A 35 0.78 7.60 -9.03
N LEU A 36 0.65 6.28 -8.84
CA LEU A 36 1.32 5.30 -9.70
C LEU A 36 0.82 5.37 -11.14
N TYR A 37 -0.47 5.60 -11.34
CA TYR A 37 -1.03 5.83 -12.68
C TYR A 37 -0.48 7.12 -13.31
N ALA A 38 -0.38 8.21 -12.54
CA ALA A 38 0.22 9.46 -13.00
C ALA A 38 1.71 9.32 -13.36
N LEU A 39 2.48 8.52 -12.60
CA LEU A 39 3.87 8.18 -12.92
C LEU A 39 3.96 7.34 -14.19
N SER A 40 3.03 6.37 -14.36
CA SER A 40 2.96 5.53 -15.55
C SER A 40 2.74 6.31 -16.83
N MET A 41 2.01 7.44 -16.79
CA MET A 41 1.82 8.29 -17.98
C MET A 41 3.09 9.06 -18.39
N LYS A 42 4.04 9.22 -17.46
CA LYS A 42 5.30 9.96 -17.70
C LYS A 42 6.47 9.04 -18.03
N SER A 43 6.41 7.76 -17.64
CA SER A 43 7.48 6.80 -17.93
C SER A 43 7.32 6.19 -19.33
N HIS A 44 8.32 6.38 -20.20
CA HIS A 44 8.39 5.69 -21.50
C HIS A 44 8.74 4.19 -21.39
N THR A 45 9.00 3.71 -20.17
CA THR A 45 9.33 2.31 -19.87
C THR A 45 8.07 1.54 -19.47
N ASN A 46 7.67 0.56 -20.27
CA ASN A 46 6.60 -0.38 -19.94
C ASN A 46 7.10 -1.37 -18.87
N ASN A 47 7.09 -0.97 -17.61
CA ASN A 47 7.40 -1.88 -16.51
C ASN A 47 6.15 -2.77 -16.24
N PRO A 48 6.18 -4.08 -16.57
CA PRO A 48 5.03 -4.97 -16.43
C PRO A 48 4.55 -5.11 -14.98
N TYR A 49 5.38 -4.76 -14.00
CA TYR A 49 5.05 -4.83 -12.58
C TYR A 49 4.22 -3.64 -12.10
N MET A 50 4.28 -2.48 -12.78
CA MET A 50 3.40 -1.35 -12.50
C MET A 50 1.92 -1.75 -12.62
N GLY A 51 1.59 -2.61 -13.58
CA GLY A 51 0.25 -3.16 -13.74
C GLY A 51 -0.22 -3.99 -12.55
N ILE A 52 0.67 -4.78 -11.94
CA ILE A 52 0.32 -5.60 -10.77
C ILE A 52 0.02 -4.72 -9.57
N PHE A 53 0.87 -3.72 -9.29
CA PHE A 53 0.65 -2.81 -8.17
C PHE A 53 -0.66 -2.03 -8.35
N THR A 54 -0.89 -1.47 -9.54
CA THR A 54 -2.05 -0.61 -9.84
C THR A 54 -3.37 -1.37 -10.03
N LEU A 55 -3.35 -2.58 -10.60
CA LEU A 55 -4.57 -3.34 -10.92
C LEU A 55 -4.88 -4.45 -9.91
N VAL A 56 -3.90 -4.93 -9.15
CA VAL A 56 -4.09 -6.06 -8.22
C VAL A 56 -3.84 -5.65 -6.78
N LEU A 57 -2.63 -5.21 -6.42
CA LEU A 57 -2.25 -5.02 -5.01
C LEU A 57 -3.03 -3.88 -4.35
N PHE A 58 -2.95 -2.67 -4.89
CA PHE A 58 -3.61 -1.51 -4.28
C PHE A 58 -5.14 -1.61 -4.35
N PRO A 59 -5.76 -2.10 -5.45
CA PRO A 59 -7.18 -2.38 -5.47
C PRO A 59 -7.62 -3.41 -4.42
N ALA A 60 -6.84 -4.47 -4.19
CA ALA A 60 -7.15 -5.44 -3.14
C ALA A 60 -7.10 -4.80 -1.74
N LEU A 61 -6.10 -3.95 -1.45
CA LEU A 61 -6.02 -3.19 -0.20
C LEU A 61 -7.18 -2.19 -0.04
N MET A 62 -7.60 -1.57 -1.14
CA MET A 62 -8.75 -0.66 -1.16
C MET A 62 -10.06 -1.39 -0.85
N ILE A 63 -10.29 -2.54 -1.48
CA ILE A 63 -11.45 -3.41 -1.21
C ILE A 63 -11.43 -3.88 0.25
N LEU A 64 -10.27 -4.30 0.76
CA LEU A 64 -10.11 -4.69 2.17
C LEU A 64 -10.47 -3.53 3.11
N GLY A 65 -9.98 -2.31 2.83
CA GLY A 65 -10.34 -1.10 3.59
C GLY A 65 -11.84 -0.83 3.56
N LEU A 66 -12.47 -0.93 2.39
CA LEU A 66 -13.91 -0.76 2.21
C LEU A 66 -14.74 -1.82 2.92
N VAL A 67 -14.24 -3.06 3.05
CA VAL A 67 -14.91 -4.15 3.78
C VAL A 67 -14.74 -4.00 5.30
N LEU A 68 -13.62 -3.46 5.78
CA LEU A 68 -13.40 -3.18 7.20
C LEU A 68 -14.37 -2.11 7.74
N ILE A 69 -14.81 -1.16 6.91
CA ILE A 69 -15.77 -0.11 7.28
C ILE A 69 -17.12 -0.70 7.76
N PRO A 70 -17.88 -1.48 6.96
CA PRO A 70 -19.14 -2.07 7.37
C PRO A 70 -18.95 -3.09 8.50
N ILE A 71 -17.85 -3.85 8.53
CA ILE A 71 -17.53 -4.75 9.65
C ILE A 71 -17.37 -3.95 10.96
N GLY A 72 -16.64 -2.85 10.92
CA GLY A 72 -16.46 -1.93 12.04
C GLY A 72 -17.79 -1.36 12.53
N MET A 73 -18.66 -0.95 11.61
CA MET A 73 -19.99 -0.41 11.92
C MET A 73 -20.95 -1.48 12.49
N LEU A 74 -20.98 -2.69 11.93
CA LEU A 74 -21.82 -3.79 12.41
C LEU A 74 -21.39 -4.29 13.79
N ARG A 75 -20.07 -4.36 14.03
CA ARG A 75 -19.50 -4.74 15.34
C ARG A 75 -19.82 -3.70 16.41
N GLU A 76 -19.77 -2.42 16.05
CA GLU A 76 -20.14 -1.31 16.94
C GLU A 76 -21.65 -1.30 17.21
N LYS A 77 -22.50 -1.53 16.18
CA LYS A 77 -23.95 -1.69 16.33
C LYS A 77 -24.31 -2.83 17.30
N LYS A 78 -23.67 -4.00 17.15
CA LYS A 78 -23.89 -5.18 18.01
C LYS A 78 -23.38 -4.97 19.43
N ARG A 79 -22.30 -4.19 19.62
CA ARG A 79 -21.76 -3.83 20.94
C ARG A 79 -22.68 -2.86 21.69
N ARG A 80 -23.18 -1.83 21.01
CA ARG A 80 -24.14 -0.88 21.58
C ARG A 80 -25.46 -1.56 21.97
N GLY A 81 -25.94 -2.49 21.14
CA GLY A 81 -27.09 -3.33 21.46
C GLY A 81 -26.90 -4.27 22.67
N ARG A 82 -25.65 -4.48 23.13
CA ARG A 82 -25.30 -5.26 24.32
C ARG A 82 -24.99 -4.40 25.55
N GLY A 83 -25.24 -3.10 25.50
CA GLY A 83 -25.01 -2.17 26.62
C GLY A 83 -23.54 -1.83 26.91
N GLN A 84 -22.59 -2.27 26.08
CA GLN A 84 -21.16 -1.94 26.25
C GLN A 84 -20.83 -0.63 25.55
N ILE A 85 -21.06 0.49 26.23
CA ILE A 85 -20.73 1.83 25.71
C ILE A 85 -19.28 2.17 26.10
N ARG A 86 -18.32 1.87 25.23
CA ARG A 86 -17.00 2.51 25.29
C ARG A 86 -17.05 3.79 24.47
N HIS A 87 -16.91 4.92 25.14
CA HIS A 87 -16.81 6.21 24.50
C HIS A 87 -15.40 6.38 23.91
N PHE A 88 -15.22 5.99 22.64
CA PHE A 88 -14.08 6.47 21.85
C PHE A 88 -14.41 7.91 21.41
N LEU A 89 -14.32 8.85 22.36
CA LEU A 89 -14.54 10.27 22.11
C LEU A 89 -13.21 10.91 21.71
N ILE A 90 -12.96 10.98 20.40
CA ILE A 90 -12.03 11.99 19.89
C ILE A 90 -12.78 13.31 19.92
N ASP A 91 -12.40 14.21 20.82
CA ASP A 91 -12.98 15.55 20.86
C ASP A 91 -12.32 16.43 19.80
N LEU A 92 -12.96 16.58 18.63
CA LEU A 92 -12.48 17.42 17.53
C LEU A 92 -12.50 18.92 17.88
N LYS A 93 -13.18 19.34 18.95
CA LYS A 93 -13.12 20.73 19.45
C LYS A 93 -11.86 21.00 20.26
N ASN A 94 -11.23 19.97 20.82
CA ASN A 94 -9.98 20.15 21.54
C ASN A 94 -8.83 20.32 20.54
N PRO A 95 -8.14 21.48 20.51
CA PRO A 95 -7.06 21.72 19.56
C PRO A 95 -5.90 20.75 19.71
N ALA A 96 -5.68 20.16 20.89
CA ALA A 96 -4.64 19.15 21.10
C ALA A 96 -4.99 17.82 20.40
N HIS A 97 -6.24 17.36 20.51
CA HIS A 97 -6.71 16.16 19.82
C HIS A 97 -6.73 16.35 18.30
N LEU A 98 -7.14 17.52 17.83
CA LEU A 98 -7.14 17.84 16.41
C LEU A 98 -5.71 17.87 15.83
N ARG A 99 -4.76 18.52 16.51
CA ARG A 99 -3.35 18.54 16.10
C ARG A 99 -2.74 17.15 16.10
N ALA A 100 -2.99 16.33 17.12
CA ALA A 100 -2.51 14.97 17.19
C ALA A 100 -3.08 14.10 16.06
N LEU A 101 -4.38 14.23 15.76
CA LEU A 101 -5.02 13.52 14.66
C LEU A 101 -4.46 13.94 13.29
N VAL A 102 -4.27 15.24 13.07
CA VAL A 102 -3.71 15.77 11.82
C VAL A 102 -2.26 15.35 11.65
N LEU A 103 -1.42 15.49 12.69
CA LEU A 103 -0.02 15.06 12.64
C LEU A 103 0.10 13.55 12.41
N PHE A 104 -0.68 12.74 13.11
CA PHE A 104 -0.68 11.30 12.92
C PHE A 104 -1.18 10.89 11.53
N GLY A 105 -2.27 11.52 11.05
CA GLY A 105 -2.84 11.25 9.74
C GLY A 105 -1.91 11.65 8.59
N VAL A 106 -1.36 12.86 8.64
CA VAL A 106 -0.39 13.35 7.64
C VAL A 106 0.90 12.55 7.71
N GLY A 107 1.43 12.30 8.91
CA GLY A 107 2.65 11.51 9.10
C GLY A 107 2.49 10.09 8.55
N THR A 108 1.36 9.43 8.81
CA THR A 108 1.06 8.10 8.29
C THR A 108 0.88 8.13 6.77
N ALA A 109 0.18 9.11 6.22
CA ALA A 109 0.03 9.27 4.77
C ALA A 109 1.40 9.44 4.08
N VAL A 110 2.25 10.33 4.58
CA VAL A 110 3.61 10.55 4.05
C VAL A 110 4.45 9.27 4.17
N PHE A 111 4.45 8.63 5.35
CA PHE A 111 5.19 7.39 5.57
C PHE A 111 4.79 6.29 4.58
N LEU A 112 3.49 6.08 4.38
CA LEU A 112 3.00 5.06 3.47
C LEU A 112 3.27 5.40 1.99
N LEU A 113 3.23 6.68 1.62
CA LEU A 113 3.61 7.13 0.28
C LEU A 113 5.10 6.89 0.01
N VAL A 114 5.96 7.32 0.94
CA VAL A 114 7.41 7.08 0.85
C VAL A 114 7.71 5.57 0.81
N SER A 115 7.01 4.78 1.62
CA SER A 115 7.16 3.31 1.63
C SER A 115 6.79 2.70 0.29
N THR A 116 5.72 3.19 -0.36
CA THR A 116 5.29 2.69 -1.68
C THR A 116 6.37 2.96 -2.74
N VAL A 117 6.92 4.17 -2.78
CA VAL A 117 8.00 4.53 -3.70
C VAL A 117 9.26 3.72 -3.39
N GLY A 118 9.61 3.58 -2.10
CA GLY A 118 10.75 2.78 -1.66
C GLY A 118 10.62 1.31 -2.06
N LEU A 119 9.43 0.72 -1.91
CA LEU A 119 9.15 -0.65 -2.34
C LEU A 119 9.29 -0.80 -3.86
N TYR A 120 8.80 0.18 -4.64
CA TYR A 120 8.91 0.16 -6.09
C TYR A 120 10.37 0.22 -6.57
N GLU A 121 11.16 1.13 -6.01
CA GLU A 121 12.59 1.23 -6.36
C GLU A 121 13.37 0.01 -5.91
N THR A 122 13.10 -0.49 -4.70
CA THR A 122 13.74 -1.73 -4.20
C THR A 122 13.42 -2.91 -5.11
N TYR A 123 12.16 -3.01 -5.55
CA TYR A 123 11.74 -4.04 -6.49
C TYR A 123 12.52 -3.96 -7.81
N ASN A 124 12.55 -2.78 -8.46
CA ASN A 124 13.31 -2.59 -9.70
C ASN A 124 14.81 -2.87 -9.53
N TYR A 125 15.37 -2.50 -8.38
CA TYR A 125 16.76 -2.81 -8.06
C TYR A 125 16.98 -4.32 -8.01
N THR A 126 16.13 -5.08 -7.32
CA THR A 126 16.23 -6.55 -7.21
C THR A 126 16.07 -7.30 -8.53
N GLU A 127 15.61 -6.62 -9.58
CA GLU A 127 15.49 -7.18 -10.93
C GLU A 127 16.55 -6.68 -11.91
N SER A 128 17.45 -5.81 -11.44
CA SER A 128 18.52 -5.24 -12.26
C SER A 128 19.67 -6.23 -12.49
N ILE A 129 20.40 -6.01 -13.59
CA ILE A 129 21.64 -6.75 -13.91
C ILE A 129 22.69 -6.56 -12.80
N THR A 130 22.76 -5.36 -12.21
CA THR A 130 23.66 -5.05 -11.10
C THR A 130 23.34 -5.92 -9.89
N PHE A 131 22.07 -6.03 -9.51
CA PHE A 131 21.69 -6.87 -8.39
C PHE A 131 22.08 -8.33 -8.63
N CYS A 132 21.68 -8.89 -9.77
CA CYS A 132 21.94 -10.29 -10.09
C CYS A 132 23.43 -10.59 -10.26
N GLY A 133 24.18 -9.76 -10.97
CA GLY A 133 25.54 -10.07 -11.41
C GLY A 133 26.67 -9.52 -10.54
N GLU A 134 26.40 -8.51 -9.71
CA GLU A 134 27.47 -7.77 -8.98
C GLU A 134 27.30 -7.82 -7.46
N THR A 135 26.11 -8.15 -6.94
CA THR A 135 25.87 -8.23 -5.49
C THR A 135 26.43 -9.53 -4.89
N CYS A 136 26.31 -10.63 -5.62
CA CYS A 136 26.70 -11.96 -5.16
C CYS A 136 27.92 -12.46 -5.95
N HIS A 137 29.01 -12.75 -5.25
CA HIS A 137 30.27 -13.19 -5.88
C HIS A 137 30.13 -14.50 -6.69
N VAL A 138 29.22 -15.39 -6.31
CA VAL A 138 28.96 -16.65 -7.03
C VAL A 138 28.44 -16.40 -8.45
N MET A 139 27.87 -15.22 -8.70
CA MET A 139 27.31 -14.85 -9.99
C MET A 139 28.34 -14.23 -10.95
N ASN A 140 29.61 -14.08 -10.54
CA ASN A 140 30.68 -13.54 -11.38
C ASN A 140 30.87 -14.28 -12.73
N PRO A 141 30.82 -15.63 -12.79
CA PRO A 141 30.93 -16.34 -14.07
C PRO A 141 29.75 -16.00 -15.00
N GLU A 142 28.54 -15.99 -14.46
CA GLU A 142 27.32 -15.67 -15.21
C GLU A 142 27.32 -14.23 -15.70
N GLN A 143 27.76 -13.28 -14.87
CA GLN A 143 27.88 -11.87 -15.26
C GLN A 143 28.90 -11.67 -16.38
N THR A 144 29.99 -12.47 -16.39
CA THR A 144 31.00 -12.43 -17.45
C THR A 144 30.44 -12.99 -18.75
N ALA A 145 29.76 -14.14 -18.70
CA ALA A 145 29.09 -14.73 -19.86
C ALA A 145 27.99 -13.81 -20.41
N PHE A 146 27.18 -13.21 -19.53
CA PHE A 146 26.15 -12.24 -19.88
C PHE A 146 26.73 -11.06 -20.68
N LYS A 147 27.80 -10.43 -20.17
CA LYS A 147 28.48 -9.30 -20.83
C LYS A 147 29.07 -9.67 -22.20
N ALA A 148 29.50 -10.91 -22.38
CA ALA A 148 30.01 -11.42 -23.66
C ALA A 148 28.91 -11.86 -24.65
N SER A 149 27.66 -11.96 -24.20
CA SER A 149 26.55 -12.47 -25.01
C SER A 149 25.86 -11.37 -25.83
N ALA A 150 25.08 -11.78 -26.84
CA ALA A 150 24.18 -10.88 -27.56
C ALA A 150 23.09 -10.24 -26.66
N HIS A 151 22.86 -10.80 -25.47
CA HIS A 151 21.83 -10.36 -24.53
C HIS A 151 22.35 -9.41 -23.44
N ALA A 152 23.58 -8.89 -23.55
CA ALA A 152 24.19 -7.99 -22.57
C ALA A 152 23.40 -6.69 -22.26
N ARG A 153 22.29 -6.45 -22.97
CA ARG A 153 21.41 -5.27 -22.86
C ARG A 153 19.99 -5.63 -22.40
N VAL A 154 19.74 -6.90 -22.08
CA VAL A 154 18.43 -7.41 -21.65
C VAL A 154 18.56 -7.82 -20.18
N ALA A 155 17.63 -7.39 -19.32
CA ALA A 155 17.69 -7.74 -17.90
C ALA A 155 17.55 -9.26 -17.70
N CYS A 156 18.31 -9.83 -16.75
CA CYS A 156 18.31 -11.27 -16.44
C CYS A 156 16.90 -11.82 -16.18
N VAL A 157 16.07 -11.03 -15.50
CA VAL A 157 14.69 -11.39 -15.13
C VAL A 157 13.77 -11.60 -16.33
N HIS A 158 14.06 -11.03 -17.51
CA HIS A 158 13.23 -11.27 -18.69
C HIS A 158 13.20 -12.74 -19.11
N CYS A 159 14.28 -13.48 -18.85
CA CYS A 159 14.38 -14.91 -19.13
C CYS A 159 14.22 -15.78 -17.87
N HIS A 160 14.78 -15.36 -16.73
CA HIS A 160 14.79 -16.18 -15.51
C HIS A 160 13.53 -16.05 -14.64
N VAL A 161 12.80 -14.95 -14.75
CA VAL A 161 11.54 -14.72 -14.04
C VAL A 161 10.38 -14.77 -15.02
N GLY A 162 10.56 -14.15 -16.19
CA GLY A 162 9.55 -14.03 -17.23
C GLY A 162 8.64 -12.82 -17.01
N PRO A 163 7.93 -12.37 -18.06
CA PRO A 163 7.07 -11.20 -17.97
C PRO A 163 5.82 -11.49 -17.11
N GLY A 164 5.37 -10.46 -16.40
CA GLY A 164 4.11 -10.45 -15.67
C GLY A 164 4.17 -11.08 -14.27
N GLY A 165 3.11 -10.86 -13.49
CA GLY A 165 3.06 -11.22 -12.08
C GLY A 165 2.95 -12.72 -11.81
N ASP A 166 2.29 -13.47 -12.70
CA ASP A 166 2.15 -14.91 -12.56
C ASP A 166 3.51 -15.62 -12.66
N SER A 167 4.31 -15.26 -13.67
CA SER A 167 5.67 -15.76 -13.84
C SER A 167 6.56 -15.37 -12.65
N TYR A 168 6.40 -14.15 -12.14
CA TYR A 168 7.09 -13.69 -10.93
C TYR A 168 6.80 -14.58 -9.73
N VAL A 169 5.52 -14.81 -9.41
CA VAL A 169 5.11 -15.66 -8.28
C VAL A 169 5.60 -17.09 -8.48
N LYS A 170 5.44 -17.66 -9.69
CA LYS A 170 5.92 -19.01 -10.01
C LYS A 170 7.42 -19.15 -9.81
N SER A 171 8.22 -18.21 -10.31
CA SER A 171 9.68 -18.25 -10.16
C SER A 171 10.12 -18.22 -8.70
N LYS A 172 9.37 -17.54 -7.82
CA LYS A 172 9.69 -17.43 -6.39
C LYS A 172 9.21 -18.64 -5.58
N LEU A 173 8.15 -19.31 -6.02
CA LEU A 173 7.65 -20.53 -5.39
C LEU A 173 8.36 -21.79 -5.88
N ALA A 174 9.01 -21.74 -7.04
CA ALA A 174 9.69 -22.88 -7.65
C ALA A 174 11.02 -23.27 -6.96
N GLY A 175 11.58 -22.40 -6.11
CA GLY A 175 12.86 -22.61 -5.42
C GLY A 175 14.04 -22.08 -6.22
#